data_AF-A0A1Q7B2R1-F1
#
_entry.id   AF-A0A1Q7B2R1-F1
#
_cell.length_a   1.000
_cell.length_b   1.000
_cell.length_c   1.000
_cell.angle_alpha   90.00
_cell.angle_beta   90.00
_cell.angle_gamma   90.00
#
_symmetry.space_group_name_H-M   'P 1'
#
loop_
_entity.id
_entity.type
_entity.pdbx_description
1 polymer ?
#
loop_
_entity_poly.entity_id
_entity_poly.type
_entity_poly.pdbx_seq_one_letter_code
_entity_poly.pdbx_strand_id
1 'polypeptide(L)'
;MVGDITEWSSTLHGPQSAVAWVLRLDANGDILWQKSYGAAGFAYASSIEQMSDGGFVISGSFSPVSLNPLVGLWGPWLLRLDSSGNLVWQKMYSFGNSILSEVHETIDGGLMTVGSQATYCCGNVGWAMKLDSDGSVHGGNVGIPSDATLTDTYATVTTTSVNGVNTSFTATPTDVTVTRFMIMPQDQCKPKDKTP
;
A
#
# COMPACT_ATOMS: atom_id res chain seq x y z
N MET A 1 -6.97 11.44 2.21
CA MET A 1 -6.97 11.60 3.67
C MET A 1 -6.44 10.31 4.24
N VAL A 2 -5.33 10.35 4.96
CA VAL A 2 -4.81 9.17 5.68
C VAL A 2 -5.31 9.25 7.12
N GLY A 3 -5.88 8.17 7.64
CA GLY A 3 -6.39 8.10 9.01
C GLY A 3 -5.88 6.85 9.72
N ASP A 4 -5.39 7.02 10.95
CA ASP A 4 -5.02 5.92 11.84
C ASP A 4 -6.27 5.37 12.54
N ILE A 5 -6.37 4.05 12.68
CA ILE A 5 -7.44 3.39 13.44
C ILE A 5 -6.87 2.93 14.78
N THR A 6 -7.17 3.67 15.85
CA THR A 6 -6.61 3.45 17.20
C THR A 6 -7.56 2.73 18.17
N GLU A 7 -8.83 2.52 17.80
CA GLU A 7 -9.80 1.82 18.64
C GLU A 7 -9.82 0.32 18.32
N TRP A 8 -9.27 -0.49 19.23
CA TRP A 8 -9.28 -1.95 19.15
C TRP A 8 -10.13 -2.51 20.30
N SER A 9 -11.06 -3.41 19.97
CA SER A 9 -11.79 -4.19 20.96
C SER A 9 -11.88 -5.63 20.49
N SER A 10 -11.30 -6.57 21.23
CA SER A 10 -11.37 -8.00 20.93
C SER A 10 -12.75 -8.62 21.15
N THR A 11 -13.70 -7.88 21.71
CA THR A 11 -14.98 -8.39 22.22
C THR A 11 -16.19 -8.02 21.35
N LEU A 12 -16.04 -7.27 20.27
CA LEU A 12 -17.15 -6.90 19.37
C LEU A 12 -17.27 -7.84 18.16
N HIS A 13 -17.47 -9.14 18.41
CA HIS A 13 -17.93 -10.05 17.36
C HIS A 13 -19.47 -10.04 17.34
N GLY A 14 -20.05 -9.01 16.73
CA GLY A 14 -21.45 -9.12 16.29
C GLY A 14 -21.56 -10.23 15.24
N PRO A 15 -22.71 -10.93 15.12
CA PRO A 15 -22.92 -12.01 14.14
C PRO A 15 -22.83 -11.59 12.65
N GLN A 16 -22.37 -10.36 12.37
CA GLN A 16 -22.25 -9.79 11.03
C GLN A 16 -20.90 -9.11 10.75
N SER A 17 -19.90 -9.15 11.63
CA SER A 17 -18.59 -8.50 11.36
C SER A 17 -17.69 -9.40 10.52
N ALA A 18 -17.33 -8.98 9.30
CA ALA A 18 -16.29 -9.63 8.51
C ALA A 18 -14.91 -9.30 9.09
N VAL A 19 -14.08 -10.32 9.31
CA VAL A 19 -12.72 -10.17 9.84
C VAL A 19 -11.71 -10.76 8.86
N ALA A 20 -10.53 -10.14 8.79
CA ALA A 20 -9.37 -10.73 8.12
C ALA A 20 -8.77 -11.78 9.06
N TRP A 21 -8.98 -13.06 8.75
CA TRP A 21 -8.35 -14.17 9.45
C TRP A 21 -7.01 -14.51 8.80
N VAL A 22 -5.92 -14.34 9.54
CA VAL A 22 -4.56 -14.55 9.07
C VAL A 22 -3.94 -15.70 9.84
N LEU A 23 -3.29 -16.60 9.11
CA LEU A 23 -2.56 -17.73 9.65
C LEU A 23 -1.10 -17.63 9.22
N ARG A 24 -0.19 -17.96 10.15
CA ARG A 24 1.19 -18.30 9.82
C ARG A 24 1.36 -19.79 9.99
N LEU A 25 1.85 -20.44 8.95
CA LEU A 25 2.08 -21.88 8.92
C LEU A 25 3.59 -22.16 8.93
N ASP A 26 3.96 -23.33 9.42
CA ASP A 26 5.29 -23.88 9.20
C ASP A 26 5.38 -24.59 7.84
N ALA A 27 6.54 -25.17 7.53
CA ALA A 27 6.77 -25.88 6.27
C ALA A 27 5.92 -27.17 6.10
N ASN A 28 5.39 -27.71 7.19
CA ASN A 28 4.51 -28.88 7.19
C ASN A 28 3.03 -28.50 7.07
N GLY A 29 2.71 -27.19 7.14
CA GLY A 29 1.35 -26.68 7.16
C GLY A 29 0.75 -26.58 8.56
N ASP A 30 1.53 -26.80 9.62
CA ASP A 30 1.07 -26.64 11.00
C ASP A 30 0.93 -25.15 11.35
N ILE A 31 -0.14 -24.82 12.08
CA ILE A 31 -0.41 -23.43 12.48
C ILE A 31 0.59 -23.01 13.56
N LEU A 32 1.51 -22.11 13.20
CA LEU A 32 2.39 -21.42 14.16
C LEU A 32 1.60 -20.40 14.99
N TRP A 33 0.74 -19.63 14.31
CA TRP A 33 -0.25 -18.76 14.95
C TRP A 33 -1.38 -18.43 14.00
N GLN A 34 -2.53 -18.04 14.56
CA GLN A 34 -3.67 -17.53 13.80
C GLN A 34 -4.37 -16.41 14.57
N LYS A 35 -4.81 -15.37 13.87
CA LYS A 35 -5.45 -14.18 14.46
C LYS A 35 -6.47 -13.58 13.51
N SER A 36 -7.45 -12.89 14.09
CA SER A 36 -8.49 -12.17 13.35
C SER A 36 -8.34 -10.67 13.56
N TYR A 37 -8.40 -9.91 12.47
CA TYR A 37 -8.29 -8.45 12.46
C TYR A 37 -9.56 -7.82 11.89
N GLY A 38 -9.94 -6.64 12.40
CA GLY A 38 -11.12 -5.92 11.92
C GLY A 38 -12.27 -5.75 12.92
N ALA A 39 -12.05 -5.97 14.22
CA ALA A 39 -13.12 -6.03 15.23
C ALA A 39 -13.96 -4.76 15.45
N ALA A 40 -13.60 -3.62 14.86
CA ALA A 40 -14.37 -2.37 14.87
C ALA A 40 -14.99 -2.04 13.49
N GLY A 41 -15.08 -3.02 12.60
CA GLY A 41 -15.56 -2.83 11.24
C GLY A 41 -15.73 -4.14 10.46
N PHE A 42 -15.72 -4.00 9.14
CA PHE A 42 -15.64 -5.08 8.18
C PHE A 42 -14.25 -5.04 7.56
N ALA A 43 -13.43 -6.06 7.76
CA ALA A 43 -12.08 -6.18 7.19
C ALA A 43 -12.01 -7.30 6.17
N TYR A 44 -11.49 -6.99 4.98
CA TYR A 44 -11.23 -7.96 3.92
C TYR A 44 -9.77 -7.84 3.53
N ALA A 45 -9.02 -8.93 3.67
CA ALA A 45 -7.66 -9.02 3.19
C ALA A 45 -7.66 -9.46 1.72
N SER A 46 -6.77 -8.89 0.93
CA SER A 46 -6.58 -9.21 -0.50
C SER A 46 -5.19 -9.74 -0.78
N SER A 47 -4.16 -9.20 -0.10
CA SER A 47 -2.78 -9.66 -0.22
C SER A 47 -2.06 -9.59 1.13
N ILE A 48 -1.04 -10.41 1.28
CA ILE A 48 -0.17 -10.46 2.45
C ILE A 48 1.27 -10.70 1.99
N GLU A 49 2.19 -9.92 2.54
CA GLU A 49 3.62 -10.09 2.34
C GLU A 49 4.35 -10.20 3.67
N GLN A 50 5.32 -11.10 3.75
CA GLN A 50 6.29 -11.12 4.83
C GLN A 50 7.41 -10.13 4.53
N MET A 51 7.65 -9.21 5.46
CA MET A 51 8.68 -8.19 5.35
C MET A 51 10.05 -8.71 5.78
N SER A 52 11.10 -7.97 5.40
CA SER A 52 12.50 -8.24 5.67
C SER A 52 12.83 -8.36 7.16
N ASP A 53 12.09 -7.67 8.02
CA ASP A 53 12.20 -7.77 9.48
C ASP A 53 11.45 -8.98 10.09
N GLY A 54 10.86 -9.82 9.24
CA GLY A 54 10.12 -11.02 9.61
C GLY A 54 8.67 -10.76 10.06
N GLY A 55 8.23 -9.51 10.09
CA GLY A 55 6.82 -9.15 10.25
C GLY A 55 6.03 -9.29 8.94
N PHE A 56 4.78 -8.83 8.95
CA PHE A 56 3.88 -8.93 7.80
C PHE A 56 3.21 -7.59 7.48
N VAL A 57 2.90 -7.38 6.21
CA VAL A 57 1.99 -6.32 5.75
C VAL A 57 0.83 -6.97 4.99
N ILE A 58 -0.38 -6.52 5.29
CA ILE A 58 -1.61 -7.02 4.68
C ILE A 58 -2.29 -5.83 4.02
N SER A 59 -2.76 -6.01 2.78
CA SER A 59 -3.58 -5.05 2.07
C SER A 59 -5.00 -5.55 1.89
N GLY A 60 -5.93 -4.62 1.70
CA GLY A 60 -7.30 -4.94 1.37
C GLY A 60 -8.23 -3.76 1.52
N SER A 61 -9.41 -4.02 2.07
CA SER A 61 -10.42 -3.01 2.35
C SER A 61 -10.98 -3.11 3.76
N PHE A 62 -11.33 -1.96 4.31
CA PHE A 62 -11.92 -1.84 5.63
C PHE A 62 -13.11 -0.88 5.59
N SER A 63 -14.14 -1.20 6.37
CA SER A 63 -15.28 -0.31 6.60
C SER A 63 -15.55 -0.24 8.11
N PRO A 64 -15.31 0.91 8.77
CA PRO A 64 -15.55 1.04 10.20
C PRO A 64 -17.05 1.02 10.51
N VAL A 65 -17.42 0.47 11.66
CA VAL A 65 -18.81 0.53 12.17
C VAL A 65 -18.99 1.56 13.30
N SER A 66 -17.92 2.01 13.94
CA SER A 66 -17.96 2.94 15.08
C SER A 66 -17.41 4.34 14.80
N LEU A 67 -16.74 4.56 13.66
CA LEU A 67 -16.11 5.85 13.35
C LEU A 67 -17.07 6.78 12.59
N ASN A 68 -17.82 7.62 13.30
CA ASN A 68 -18.65 8.68 12.70
C ASN A 68 -17.74 9.83 12.19
N PRO A 69 -17.90 10.34 10.94
CA PRO A 69 -18.95 10.09 9.94
C PRO A 69 -18.63 9.00 8.90
N LEU A 70 -17.60 8.21 9.13
CA LEU A 70 -17.07 7.22 8.19
C LEU A 70 -17.78 5.86 8.26
N VAL A 71 -18.81 5.71 9.11
CA VAL A 71 -19.56 4.46 9.27
C VAL A 71 -20.09 3.97 7.93
N GLY A 72 -19.75 2.73 7.57
CA GLY A 72 -20.19 2.10 6.33
C GLY A 72 -19.41 2.52 5.07
N LEU A 73 -18.44 3.44 5.18
CA LEU A 73 -17.57 3.81 4.07
C LEU A 73 -16.42 2.81 3.94
N TRP A 74 -16.38 2.14 2.80
CA TRP A 74 -15.27 1.28 2.43
C TRP A 74 -14.09 2.09 1.95
N GLY A 75 -12.91 1.75 2.46
CA GLY A 75 -11.66 2.34 2.04
C GLY A 75 -10.51 1.35 1.96
N PRO A 76 -9.45 1.71 1.23
CA PRO A 76 -8.23 0.94 1.13
C PRO A 76 -7.56 0.85 2.50
N TRP A 77 -7.18 -0.35 2.89
CA TRP A 77 -6.65 -0.65 4.20
C TRP A 77 -5.29 -1.33 4.11
N LEU A 78 -4.34 -0.86 4.92
CA LEU A 78 -3.10 -1.57 5.20
C LEU A 78 -3.00 -1.88 6.69
N LEU A 79 -2.48 -3.07 6.97
CA LEU A 79 -2.25 -3.61 8.30
C LEU A 79 -0.81 -4.11 8.39
N ARG A 80 -0.05 -3.58 9.35
CA ARG A 80 1.31 -4.02 9.67
C ARG A 80 1.30 -4.84 10.95
N LEU A 81 1.94 -6.00 10.90
CA LEU A 81 2.05 -6.94 12.02
C LEU A 81 3.51 -7.29 12.33
N ASP A 82 3.86 -7.46 13.59
CA ASP A 82 5.15 -8.05 13.93
C ASP A 82 5.22 -9.55 13.54
N SER A 83 6.38 -10.18 13.75
CA SER A 83 6.60 -11.60 13.40
C SER A 83 5.71 -12.58 14.17
N SER A 84 5.15 -12.16 15.32
CA SER A 84 4.21 -12.91 16.15
C SER A 84 2.74 -12.57 15.84
N GLY A 85 2.49 -11.78 14.78
CA GLY A 85 1.17 -11.34 14.40
C GLY A 85 0.57 -10.31 15.37
N ASN A 86 1.35 -9.53 16.11
CA ASN A 86 0.79 -8.41 16.88
C ASN A 86 0.68 -7.17 15.99
N LEU A 87 -0.40 -6.42 16.16
CA LEU A 87 -0.61 -5.16 15.44
C LEU A 87 0.50 -4.18 15.76
N VAL A 88 1.20 -3.70 14.72
CA VAL A 88 2.16 -2.59 14.81
C VAL A 88 1.44 -1.29 14.46
N TRP A 89 0.81 -1.24 13.28
CA TRP A 89 -0.02 -0.13 12.85
C TRP A 89 -1.06 -0.59 11.83
N GLN A 90 -2.10 0.21 11.65
CA GLN A 90 -3.06 0.06 10.56
C GLN A 90 -3.51 1.42 10.07
N LYS A 91 -3.72 1.54 8.75
CA LYS A 91 -4.04 2.81 8.09
C LYS A 91 -5.09 2.64 7.02
N MET A 92 -5.90 3.68 6.86
CA MET A 92 -6.77 3.88 5.70
C MET A 92 -6.30 5.11 4.91
N TYR A 93 -6.32 5.04 3.58
CA TYR A 93 -5.73 6.08 2.71
C TYR A 93 -6.74 6.89 1.90
N SER A 94 -8.00 6.43 1.83
CA SER A 94 -9.11 7.15 1.22
C SER A 94 -10.45 6.57 1.69
N PHE A 95 -11.54 7.14 1.19
CA PHE A 95 -12.90 6.62 1.34
C PHE A 95 -13.61 6.69 -0.02
N GLY A 96 -14.54 5.77 -0.28
CA GLY A 96 -15.33 5.77 -1.51
C GLY A 96 -15.15 4.52 -2.35
N ASN A 97 -15.36 3.34 -1.74
CA ASN A 97 -15.35 2.04 -2.44
C ASN A 97 -14.06 1.78 -3.22
N SER A 98 -12.93 2.18 -2.62
CA SER A 98 -11.60 1.89 -3.16
C SER A 98 -10.98 0.74 -2.37
N ILE A 99 -10.16 -0.08 -3.03
CA ILE A 99 -9.49 -1.25 -2.45
C ILE A 99 -7.99 -1.20 -2.74
N LEU A 100 -7.19 -1.82 -1.88
CA LEU A 100 -5.82 -2.23 -2.23
C LEU A 100 -5.83 -3.71 -2.55
N SER A 101 -5.35 -4.07 -3.73
CA SER A 101 -5.30 -5.46 -4.17
C SER A 101 -4.00 -6.14 -3.80
N GLU A 102 -2.88 -5.42 -3.88
CA GLU A 102 -1.53 -5.97 -3.66
C GLU A 102 -0.67 -4.99 -2.87
N VAL A 103 0.31 -5.52 -2.13
CA VAL A 103 1.32 -4.74 -1.41
C VAL A 103 2.65 -5.48 -1.44
N HIS A 104 3.73 -4.74 -1.66
CA HIS A 104 5.10 -5.24 -1.65
C HIS A 104 6.03 -4.30 -0.88
N GLU A 105 6.95 -4.86 -0.11
CA GLU A 105 8.07 -4.12 0.47
C GLU A 105 9.05 -3.72 -0.63
N THR A 106 9.51 -2.48 -0.56
CA THR A 106 10.53 -1.96 -1.48
C THR A 106 11.93 -2.13 -0.89
N ILE A 107 12.94 -2.15 -1.76
CA ILE A 107 14.35 -2.33 -1.36
C ILE A 107 14.86 -1.24 -0.40
N ASP A 108 14.23 -0.07 -0.40
CA ASP A 108 14.52 1.04 0.53
C ASP A 108 13.75 0.94 1.86
N GLY A 109 13.05 -0.18 2.10
CA GLY A 109 12.29 -0.46 3.32
C GLY A 109 10.88 0.16 3.34
N GLY A 110 10.48 0.86 2.28
CA GLY A 110 9.12 1.36 2.10
C GLY A 110 8.14 0.28 1.60
N LEU A 111 6.98 0.71 1.10
CA LEU A 111 5.97 -0.14 0.50
C LEU A 111 5.53 0.40 -0.86
N MET A 112 5.20 -0.50 -1.78
CA MET A 112 4.44 -0.21 -2.99
C MET A 112 3.13 -0.97 -2.93
N THR A 113 2.02 -0.29 -3.21
CA THR A 113 0.70 -0.93 -3.24
C THR A 113 -0.08 -0.45 -4.45
N VAL A 114 -0.89 -1.35 -5.00
CA VAL A 114 -1.78 -1.06 -6.11
C VAL A 114 -3.21 -1.39 -5.72
N GLY A 115 -4.15 -0.74 -6.40
CA GLY A 115 -5.54 -0.90 -6.10
C GLY A 115 -6.43 -0.36 -7.19
N SER A 116 -7.73 -0.37 -6.90
CA SER A 116 -8.72 0.28 -7.75
C SER A 116 -9.63 1.19 -6.92
N GLN A 117 -10.11 2.24 -7.57
CA GLN A 117 -11.15 3.11 -7.06
C GLN A 117 -12.39 2.93 -7.91
N ALA A 118 -13.51 2.56 -7.27
CA ALA A 118 -14.79 2.58 -7.95
C ALA A 118 -15.23 4.04 -8.16
N THR A 119 -15.33 4.45 -9.43
CA THR A 119 -15.87 5.76 -9.78
C THR A 119 -17.30 5.64 -10.30
N TYR A 120 -18.17 6.57 -9.89
CA TYR A 120 -19.58 6.56 -10.26
C TYR A 120 -19.83 6.83 -11.76
N CYS A 121 -18.90 7.45 -12.46
CA CYS A 121 -19.11 7.88 -13.85
C CYS A 121 -18.56 6.92 -14.90
N CYS A 122 -17.53 6.13 -14.54
CA CYS A 122 -16.56 5.71 -15.55
C CYS A 122 -15.96 4.30 -15.30
N GLY A 123 -16.44 3.58 -14.29
CA GLY A 123 -15.89 2.26 -13.92
C GLY A 123 -14.75 2.35 -12.91
N ASN A 124 -14.00 1.25 -12.75
CA ASN A 124 -12.88 1.19 -11.81
C ASN A 124 -11.64 1.83 -12.42
N VAL A 125 -10.99 2.73 -11.69
CA VAL A 125 -9.69 3.31 -12.06
C VAL A 125 -8.60 2.64 -11.24
N GLY A 126 -7.57 2.12 -11.90
CA GLY A 126 -6.39 1.57 -11.23
C GLY A 126 -5.48 2.68 -10.69
N TRP A 127 -4.86 2.45 -9.54
CA TRP A 127 -3.94 3.40 -8.92
C TRP A 127 -2.83 2.68 -8.17
N ALA A 128 -1.71 3.36 -7.95
CA ALA A 128 -0.56 2.89 -7.21
C ALA A 128 -0.12 3.94 -6.18
N MET A 129 0.40 3.49 -5.04
CA MET A 129 1.04 4.34 -4.02
C MET A 129 2.41 3.79 -3.67
N LYS A 130 3.37 4.71 -3.51
CA LYS A 130 4.59 4.47 -2.72
C LYS A 130 4.38 5.02 -1.32
N LEU A 131 4.73 4.22 -0.32
CA LEU A 131 4.64 4.55 1.10
C LEU A 131 6.00 4.36 1.76
N ASP A 132 6.26 5.09 2.82
CA ASP A 132 7.36 4.82 3.73
C ASP A 132 7.04 3.61 4.62
N SER A 133 8.03 3.11 5.37
CA SER A 133 7.93 1.91 6.21
C SER A 133 6.87 2.02 7.32
N ASP A 134 6.54 3.25 7.72
CA ASP A 134 5.51 3.57 8.69
C ASP A 134 4.11 3.71 8.06
N GLY A 135 4.00 3.51 6.74
CA GLY A 135 2.77 3.68 5.98
C GLY A 135 2.41 5.15 5.72
N SER A 136 3.32 6.11 5.91
CA SER A 136 3.10 7.47 5.42
C SER A 136 3.27 7.51 3.90
N VAL A 137 2.53 8.40 3.23
CA VAL A 137 2.61 8.54 1.77
C VAL A 137 3.91 9.24 1.40
N HIS A 138 4.77 8.53 0.66
CA HIS A 138 6.08 9.04 0.28
C HIS A 138 5.94 10.26 -0.65
N GLY A 139 6.53 11.39 -0.27
CA GLY A 139 6.56 12.61 -1.11
C GLY A 139 5.30 13.50 -1.08
N GLY A 140 4.31 13.22 -0.22
CA GLY A 140 3.27 14.17 0.19
C GLY A 140 2.24 14.65 -0.86
N ASN A 141 2.37 14.29 -2.14
CA ASN A 141 1.43 14.66 -3.19
C ASN A 141 0.96 13.42 -3.97
N VAL A 142 -0.27 12.98 -3.70
CA VAL A 142 -1.00 11.99 -4.51
C VAL A 142 -1.84 12.76 -5.52
N GLY A 143 -1.59 12.57 -6.82
CA GLY A 143 -2.48 13.11 -7.87
C GLY A 143 -1.81 13.75 -9.09
N ILE A 144 -0.49 13.67 -9.26
CA ILE A 144 0.11 13.95 -10.57
C ILE A 144 0.28 12.59 -11.25
N PRO A 145 -0.30 12.34 -12.45
CA PRO A 145 0.13 11.22 -13.25
C PRO A 145 1.62 11.39 -13.50
N SER A 146 2.44 10.63 -12.78
CA SER A 146 3.81 10.42 -13.22
C SER A 146 3.69 9.36 -14.29
N ASP A 147 4.01 9.72 -15.53
CA ASP A 147 4.27 8.76 -16.61
C ASP A 147 5.47 7.92 -16.16
N ALA A 148 5.23 6.94 -15.29
CA ALA A 148 6.24 6.02 -14.82
C ALA A 148 6.53 5.08 -15.99
N THR A 149 7.54 5.41 -16.78
CA THR A 149 8.08 4.50 -17.77
C THR A 149 8.66 3.30 -17.04
N LEU A 150 7.92 2.18 -17.03
CA LEU A 150 8.47 0.87 -16.71
C LEU A 150 9.50 0.52 -17.78
N THR A 151 10.78 0.78 -17.52
CA THR A 151 11.84 0.15 -18.30
C THR A 151 11.97 -1.29 -17.83
N ASP A 152 11.43 -2.21 -18.62
CA ASP A 152 11.64 -3.64 -18.43
C ASP A 152 13.13 -3.94 -18.34
N THR A 153 13.60 -4.25 -17.14
CA THR A 153 14.97 -4.73 -16.93
C THR A 153 14.93 -6.24 -17.04
N TYR A 154 15.03 -6.77 -18.25
CA TYR A 154 15.18 -8.21 -18.44
C TYR A 154 16.59 -8.64 -18.01
N ALA A 155 16.71 -9.23 -16.83
CA ALA A 155 17.90 -9.96 -16.44
C ALA A 155 17.89 -11.33 -17.14
N THR A 156 18.73 -11.49 -18.17
CA THR A 156 18.96 -12.81 -18.79
C THR A 156 19.96 -13.59 -17.94
N VAL A 157 19.49 -14.62 -17.24
CA VAL A 157 20.38 -15.59 -16.59
C VAL A 157 20.95 -16.51 -17.66
N THR A 158 22.11 -16.15 -18.22
CA THR A 158 22.91 -17.11 -18.98
C THR A 158 23.58 -18.02 -17.97
N THR A 159 23.27 -19.32 -18.03
CA THR A 159 23.91 -20.32 -17.19
C THR A 159 25.41 -20.34 -17.46
N THR A 160 26.20 -19.78 -16.57
CA THR A 160 27.64 -20.05 -16.48
C THR A 160 27.92 -20.64 -15.11
N SER A 161 28.37 -21.88 -15.11
CA SER A 161 28.85 -22.62 -13.94
C SER A 161 29.82 -21.76 -13.12
N VAL A 162 29.52 -21.53 -11.85
CA VAL A 162 30.41 -20.80 -10.93
C VAL A 162 31.15 -21.83 -10.08
N ASN A 163 32.42 -22.09 -10.42
CA ASN A 163 33.40 -22.47 -9.41
C ASN A 163 33.71 -21.21 -8.59
N GLY A 164 33.48 -21.27 -7.28
CA GLY A 164 33.49 -20.11 -6.41
C GLY A 164 34.85 -19.42 -6.31
N VAL A 165 34.83 -18.09 -6.42
CA VAL A 165 35.80 -17.20 -5.77
C VAL A 165 35.04 -15.97 -5.29
N ASN A 166 35.09 -15.70 -3.98
CA ASN A 166 34.58 -14.45 -3.41
C ASN A 166 35.34 -13.26 -3.98
N THR A 167 34.64 -12.26 -4.51
CA THR A 167 35.18 -10.91 -4.65
C THR A 167 34.19 -9.94 -4.03
N SER A 168 34.65 -9.20 -3.03
CA SER A 168 33.90 -8.10 -2.43
C SER A 168 34.03 -6.87 -3.33
N PHE A 169 32.90 -6.25 -3.67
CA PHE A 169 32.87 -4.93 -4.30
C PHE A 169 32.27 -3.91 -3.31
N THR A 170 32.79 -2.70 -3.33
CA THR A 170 32.22 -1.55 -2.63
C THR A 170 31.64 -0.62 -3.69
N ALA A 171 30.32 -0.43 -3.68
CA ALA A 171 29.66 0.57 -4.51
C ALA A 171 29.82 1.94 -3.83
N THR A 172 30.51 2.89 -4.46
CA THR A 172 30.44 4.30 -4.05
C THR A 172 29.27 4.97 -4.75
N PRO A 173 28.27 5.51 -4.04
CA PRO A 173 27.18 6.26 -4.66
C PRO A 173 27.73 7.53 -5.33
N THR A 174 27.29 7.82 -6.56
CA THR A 174 27.46 9.14 -7.19
C THR A 174 26.17 9.92 -7.02
N ASP A 175 26.25 11.08 -6.37
CA ASP A 175 25.12 11.99 -6.19
C ASP A 175 24.66 12.57 -7.54
N VAL A 176 23.36 12.55 -7.78
CA VAL A 176 22.73 13.21 -8.94
C VAL A 176 22.21 14.58 -8.50
N THR A 177 22.76 15.64 -9.05
CA THR A 177 22.27 17.01 -8.82
C THR A 177 21.19 17.36 -9.84
N VAL A 178 19.95 17.56 -9.39
CA VAL A 178 18.85 18.01 -10.26
C VAL A 178 18.84 19.54 -10.33
N THR A 179 19.34 20.10 -11.43
CA THR A 179 19.19 21.54 -11.73
C THR A 179 17.79 21.81 -12.25
N ARG A 180 17.00 22.59 -11.50
CA ARG A 180 15.66 23.04 -11.88
C ARG A 180 15.78 24.03 -13.05
N PHE A 181 15.20 23.70 -14.22
CA PHE A 181 15.04 24.66 -15.30
C PHE A 181 13.63 25.30 -15.33
N MET A 182 13.70 26.60 -15.60
CA MET A 182 12.73 27.69 -15.72
C MET A 182 11.25 27.41 -16.07
N ILE A 183 10.43 28.31 -15.52
CA ILE A 183 8.97 28.47 -15.58
C ILE A 183 8.47 28.68 -17.02
N MET A 184 7.41 27.97 -17.43
CA MET A 184 6.61 28.33 -18.61
C MET A 184 5.53 29.36 -18.24
N PRO A 185 5.26 30.39 -19.08
CA PRO A 185 4.26 31.40 -18.74
C PRO A 185 2.83 30.82 -18.77
N GLN A 186 2.08 31.09 -17.72
CA GLN A 186 0.63 30.93 -17.66
C GLN A 186 -0.01 31.99 -18.56
N ASP A 187 -0.37 31.63 -19.78
CA ASP A 187 -1.34 32.41 -20.57
C ASP A 187 -1.96 31.56 -21.68
N GLN A 188 -2.74 30.54 -21.34
CA GLN A 188 -3.72 29.92 -22.23
C GLN A 188 -4.88 29.33 -21.42
N CYS A 189 -5.72 30.21 -20.85
CA CYS A 189 -7.10 29.90 -20.46
C CYS A 189 -7.83 31.23 -20.18
N LYS A 190 -8.31 31.91 -21.22
CA LYS A 190 -9.40 32.91 -21.07
C LYS A 190 -10.71 32.29 -21.57
N PRO A 191 -11.79 32.33 -20.79
CA PRO A 191 -13.11 31.96 -21.29
C PRO A 191 -13.53 32.93 -22.41
N LYS A 192 -14.13 32.41 -23.48
CA LYS A 192 -14.78 33.24 -24.50
C LYS A 192 -16.06 33.80 -23.90
N ASP A 193 -16.04 35.09 -23.57
CA ASP A 193 -17.26 35.85 -23.32
C ASP A 193 -18.13 35.84 -24.58
N LYS A 194 -19.37 35.38 -24.44
CA LYS A 194 -20.44 35.63 -25.40
C LYS A 194 -21.61 36.27 -24.65
N THR A 195 -21.75 37.57 -24.84
CA THR A 195 -23.01 38.32 -24.80
C THR A 195 -22.89 39.51 -25.75
N PRO A 196 -24.02 40.11 -26.19
CA PRO A 196 -25.41 39.77 -25.91
C PRO A 196 -26.06 38.90 -27.00
#